data_AF-A0A2T5LWM9-F1
#
_entry.id   AF-A0A2T5LWM9-F1
#
_cell.length_a   1.000
_cell.length_b   1.000
_cell.length_c   1.000
_cell.angle_alpha   90.00
_cell.angle_beta   90.00
_cell.angle_gamma   90.00
#
_symmetry.space_group_name_H-M   'P 1'
#
loop_
_entity.id
_entity.type
_entity.pdbx_description
1 polymer ?
#
loop_
_entity_poly.entity_id
_entity_poly.type
_entity_poly.pdbx_seq_one_letter_code
_entity_poly.pdbx_strand_id
1 'polypeptide(L)'
;MTMNSPDSLTALFQLVTTSLPATETIATAELMREIGLKCISFNGIPRTINCLNAFKASLPAEVASQLARPATRTPNPQNIAQISARGKALWDSIYRPFETKLYQKLADSHPDLPVHILHSHYGALLSNPPGRTTGADIGRVATSVVAVACLRAQTGVGPQVLSHVFGLRKALDDGTWDDGESRWLAADEGTRWILESVDEIVASIGEGGSNFAPGSKL
;
A
#
# COMPACT_ATOMS: atom_id res chain seq x y z
N MET A 1 -8.96 -2.74 -3.52
CA MET A 1 -7.89 -3.71 -3.84
C MET A 1 -8.13 -5.07 -3.19
N THR A 2 -8.02 -5.21 -1.86
CA THR A 2 -8.11 -6.53 -1.18
C THR A 2 -9.42 -7.27 -1.43
N MET A 3 -10.56 -6.59 -1.42
CA MET A 3 -11.86 -7.19 -1.72
C MET A 3 -12.03 -7.63 -3.19
N ASN A 4 -11.03 -7.40 -4.06
CA ASN A 4 -11.09 -7.67 -5.50
C ASN A 4 -12.37 -7.12 -6.16
N SER A 5 -12.76 -5.90 -5.76
CA SER A 5 -13.86 -5.13 -6.34
C SER A 5 -13.28 -4.00 -7.18
N PRO A 6 -13.14 -4.17 -8.51
CA PRO A 6 -12.58 -3.14 -9.37
C PRO A 6 -13.51 -1.93 -9.52
N ASP A 7 -14.82 -2.14 -9.58
CA ASP A 7 -15.81 -1.07 -9.74
C ASP A 7 -15.81 -0.11 -8.53
N SER A 8 -15.62 -0.64 -7.32
CA SER A 8 -15.48 0.20 -6.12
C SER A 8 -14.26 1.14 -6.19
N LEU A 9 -13.19 0.74 -6.89
CA LEU A 9 -12.01 1.60 -7.06
C LEU A 9 -12.31 2.76 -8.02
N THR A 10 -13.06 2.50 -9.10
CA THR A 10 -13.53 3.54 -10.02
C THR A 10 -14.50 4.50 -9.32
N ALA A 11 -15.45 3.98 -8.55
CA ALA A 11 -16.39 4.79 -7.78
C ALA A 11 -15.67 5.70 -6.77
N LEU A 12 -14.66 5.16 -6.07
CA LEU A 12 -13.83 5.96 -5.16
C LEU A 12 -13.12 7.09 -5.89
N PHE A 13 -12.48 6.81 -7.04
CA PHE A 13 -11.82 7.84 -7.83
C PHE A 13 -12.78 8.94 -8.24
N GLN A 14 -13.94 8.59 -8.79
CA GLN A 14 -14.95 9.58 -9.19
C GLN A 14 -15.41 10.42 -8.00
N LEU A 15 -15.69 9.79 -6.85
CA LEU A 15 -16.11 10.49 -5.63
C LEU A 15 -15.08 11.53 -5.22
N VAL A 16 -13.79 11.18 -5.20
CA VAL A 16 -12.74 12.11 -4.75
C VAL A 16 -12.38 13.17 -5.78
N THR A 17 -12.55 12.89 -7.09
CA THR A 17 -12.13 13.82 -8.15
C THR A 17 -13.25 14.68 -8.74
N THR A 18 -14.52 14.43 -8.40
CA THR A 18 -15.69 15.12 -9.02
C THR A 18 -15.55 16.64 -9.04
N SER A 19 -14.98 17.24 -8.00
CA SER A 19 -14.83 18.69 -7.85
C SER A 19 -13.37 19.17 -7.96
N LEU A 20 -12.44 18.29 -8.32
CA LEU A 20 -11.01 18.62 -8.36
C LEU A 20 -10.61 19.20 -9.73
N PRO A 21 -9.64 20.13 -9.75
CA PRO A 21 -8.99 20.54 -10.99
C PRO A 21 -8.36 19.34 -11.73
N ALA A 22 -8.14 19.49 -13.04
CA ALA A 22 -7.57 18.43 -13.87
C ALA A 22 -6.20 17.94 -13.37
N THR A 23 -5.34 18.86 -12.91
CA THR A 23 -4.01 18.54 -12.37
C THR A 23 -4.09 17.67 -11.12
N GLU A 24 -5.03 17.95 -10.22
CA GLU A 24 -5.25 17.17 -9.00
C GLU A 24 -5.92 15.83 -9.30
N THR A 25 -6.82 15.80 -10.29
CA THR A 25 -7.43 14.55 -10.78
C THR A 25 -6.36 13.58 -11.30
N ILE A 26 -5.39 14.08 -12.07
CA ILE A 26 -4.26 13.28 -12.58
C ILE A 26 -3.37 12.82 -11.41
N ALA A 27 -3.03 13.71 -10.48
CA ALA A 27 -2.23 13.37 -9.31
C ALA A 27 -2.91 12.30 -8.44
N THR A 28 -4.22 12.38 -8.26
CA THR A 28 -5.01 11.37 -7.55
C THR A 28 -4.99 10.03 -8.29
N ALA A 29 -5.13 10.02 -9.62
CA ALA A 29 -5.02 8.79 -10.40
C ALA A 29 -3.63 8.13 -10.25
N GLU A 30 -2.55 8.92 -10.25
CA GLU A 30 -1.19 8.43 -9.99
C GLU A 30 -1.03 7.87 -8.57
N LEU A 31 -1.57 8.57 -7.57
CA LEU A 31 -1.55 8.11 -6.19
C LEU A 31 -2.29 6.78 -6.02
N MET A 32 -3.48 6.65 -6.61
CA MET A 32 -4.25 5.40 -6.59
C MET A 32 -3.52 4.25 -7.31
N ARG A 33 -2.84 4.53 -8.42
CA ARG A 33 -2.00 3.53 -9.12
C ARG A 33 -0.82 3.08 -8.25
N GLU A 34 -0.13 4.01 -7.60
CA GLU A 34 1.00 3.70 -6.71
C GLU A 34 0.54 2.89 -5.48
N ILE A 35 -0.57 3.29 -4.85
CA ILE A 35 -1.22 2.52 -3.76
C ILE A 35 -1.56 1.11 -4.24
N GLY A 36 -2.19 1.00 -5.41
CA GLY A 36 -2.60 -0.28 -5.98
C GLY A 36 -1.41 -1.20 -6.26
N LEU A 37 -0.27 -0.65 -6.69
CA LEU A 37 0.98 -1.40 -6.85
C LEU A 37 1.52 -1.88 -5.50
N LYS A 38 1.61 -1.00 -4.49
CA LYS A 38 2.13 -1.38 -3.15
C LYS A 38 1.25 -2.40 -2.43
N CYS A 39 -0.04 -2.48 -2.76
CA CYS A 39 -0.95 -3.52 -2.27
C CYS A 39 -0.47 -4.95 -2.54
N ILE A 40 0.42 -5.17 -3.51
CA ILE A 40 1.02 -6.49 -3.77
C ILE A 40 1.63 -7.10 -2.50
N SER A 41 2.25 -6.29 -1.64
CA SER A 41 2.83 -6.75 -0.37
C SER A 41 1.80 -7.26 0.63
N PHE A 42 0.53 -6.92 0.47
CA PHE A 42 -0.51 -7.17 1.47
C PHE A 42 -1.58 -8.15 0.98
N ASN A 43 -1.95 -8.11 -0.30
CA ASN A 43 -3.05 -8.93 -0.85
C ASN A 43 -2.68 -9.71 -2.13
N GLY A 44 -1.44 -9.60 -2.60
CA GLY A 44 -0.90 -10.39 -3.71
C GLY A 44 -1.16 -9.82 -5.10
N ILE A 45 -0.37 -10.31 -6.05
CA ILE A 45 -0.30 -9.83 -7.44
C ILE A 45 -1.66 -9.92 -8.19
N PRO A 46 -2.43 -11.03 -8.13
CA PRO A 46 -3.62 -11.17 -8.98
C PRO A 46 -4.69 -10.10 -8.73
N ARG A 47 -4.98 -9.77 -7.46
CA ARG A 47 -5.95 -8.72 -7.11
C ARG A 47 -5.48 -7.34 -7.54
N THR A 48 -4.17 -7.07 -7.42
CA THR A 48 -3.57 -5.85 -7.96
C THR A 48 -3.75 -5.75 -9.47
N ILE A 49 -3.48 -6.83 -10.23
CA ILE A 49 -3.65 -6.84 -11.68
C ILE A 49 -5.10 -6.52 -12.06
N ASN A 50 -6.06 -7.24 -11.48
CA ASN A 50 -7.49 -7.06 -11.77
C ASN A 50 -7.93 -5.60 -11.54
N CYS A 51 -7.65 -5.07 -10.35
CA CYS A 51 -8.08 -3.72 -10.00
C CYS A 51 -7.35 -2.64 -10.81
N LEU A 52 -6.04 -2.75 -11.05
CA LEU A 52 -5.31 -1.72 -11.81
C LEU A 52 -5.68 -1.72 -13.30
N ASN A 53 -5.95 -2.89 -13.88
CA ASN A 53 -6.41 -2.98 -15.27
C ASN A 53 -7.78 -2.33 -15.45
N ALA A 54 -8.74 -2.70 -14.60
CA ALA A 54 -10.07 -2.10 -14.64
C ALA A 54 -10.02 -0.59 -14.35
N PHE A 55 -9.23 -0.18 -13.36
CA PHE A 55 -9.05 1.23 -13.03
C PHE A 55 -8.56 2.01 -14.23
N LYS A 56 -7.47 1.57 -14.88
CA LYS A 56 -6.93 2.19 -16.09
C LYS A 56 -7.99 2.28 -17.19
N ALA A 57 -8.79 1.24 -17.39
CA ALA A 57 -9.84 1.21 -18.41
C ALA A 57 -11.00 2.17 -18.10
N SER A 58 -11.23 2.49 -16.82
CA SER A 58 -12.30 3.38 -16.36
C SER A 58 -11.93 4.87 -16.35
N LEU A 59 -10.65 5.21 -16.51
CA LEU A 59 -10.20 6.60 -16.46
C LEU A 59 -10.61 7.39 -17.71
N PRO A 60 -11.02 8.67 -17.57
CA PRO A 60 -11.21 9.56 -18.71
C PRO A 60 -9.95 9.65 -19.57
N ALA A 61 -10.11 9.79 -20.89
CA ALA A 61 -8.99 9.74 -21.85
C ALA A 61 -7.96 10.87 -21.61
N GLU A 62 -8.45 12.04 -21.24
CA GLU A 62 -7.68 13.22 -20.87
C GLU A 62 -6.82 13.00 -19.61
N VAL A 63 -7.27 12.18 -18.67
CA VAL A 63 -6.49 11.77 -17.49
C VAL A 63 -5.50 10.67 -17.89
N ALA A 64 -6.00 9.60 -18.52
CA ALA A 64 -5.21 8.43 -18.87
C ALA A 64 -4.01 8.75 -19.78
N SER A 65 -4.16 9.72 -20.69
CA SER A 65 -3.11 10.13 -21.62
C SER A 65 -1.92 10.82 -20.94
N GLN A 66 -2.15 11.48 -19.79
CA GLN A 66 -1.16 12.25 -19.02
C GLN A 66 -0.46 11.46 -17.92
N LEU A 67 -0.88 10.21 -17.71
CA LEU A 67 -0.27 9.33 -16.72
C LEU A 67 1.18 8.94 -17.05
N ALA A 68 1.99 8.80 -16.02
CA ALA A 68 3.35 8.28 -16.06
C ALA A 68 3.39 6.88 -16.68
N ARG A 69 4.29 6.71 -17.65
CA ARG A 69 4.48 5.49 -18.44
C ARG A 69 5.81 4.77 -18.18
N PRO A 70 6.96 5.47 -18.04
CA PRO A 70 8.24 4.79 -17.84
C PRO A 70 8.29 4.06 -16.49
N ALA A 71 8.85 2.85 -16.49
CA ALA A 71 9.11 2.12 -15.25
C ALA A 71 10.24 2.79 -14.46
N THR A 72 10.02 3.00 -13.16
CA THR A 72 10.98 3.69 -12.25
C THR A 72 11.66 2.76 -11.24
N ARG A 73 11.36 1.45 -11.30
CA ARG A 73 11.79 0.45 -10.30
C ARG A 73 12.65 -0.68 -10.87
N THR A 74 13.07 -0.59 -12.13
CA THR A 74 13.88 -1.64 -12.77
C THR A 74 15.21 -1.81 -12.04
N PRO A 75 15.49 -2.98 -11.44
CA PRO A 75 16.77 -3.22 -10.79
C PRO A 75 17.87 -3.35 -11.83
N ASN A 76 19.05 -2.82 -11.52
CA ASN A 76 20.27 -2.98 -12.30
C ASN A 76 21.50 -3.00 -11.36
N PRO A 77 22.69 -3.41 -11.84
CA PRO A 77 23.89 -3.47 -11.01
C PRO A 77 24.25 -2.14 -10.32
N GLN A 78 23.88 -1.00 -10.90
CA GLN A 78 24.19 0.33 -10.38
C GLN A 78 23.27 0.76 -9.24
N ASN A 79 22.03 0.26 -9.17
CA ASN A 79 21.04 0.67 -8.18
C ASN A 79 20.70 -0.39 -7.13
N ILE A 80 21.04 -1.67 -7.34
CA ILE A 80 20.58 -2.77 -6.47
C ILE A 80 21.03 -2.63 -5.01
N ALA A 81 22.24 -2.08 -4.78
CA ALA A 81 22.73 -1.78 -3.45
C ALA A 81 21.88 -0.70 -2.76
N GLN A 82 21.49 0.35 -3.49
CA GLN A 82 20.62 1.42 -2.99
C GLN A 82 19.20 0.92 -2.70
N ILE A 83 18.67 0.03 -3.54
CA ILE A 83 17.37 -0.65 -3.30
C ILE A 83 17.39 -1.40 -1.97
N SER A 84 18.46 -2.16 -1.72
CA SER A 84 18.61 -2.91 -0.47
C SER A 84 18.80 -2.00 0.75
N ALA A 85 19.63 -0.96 0.62
CA ALA A 85 19.90 -0.02 1.71
C ALA A 85 18.64 0.73 2.16
N ARG A 86 17.82 1.25 1.22
CA ARG A 86 16.57 1.93 1.59
C ARG A 86 15.54 0.97 2.20
N GLY A 87 15.50 -0.28 1.73
CA GLY A 87 14.65 -1.31 2.31
C GLY A 87 15.02 -1.60 3.77
N LYS A 88 16.32 -1.73 4.06
CA LYS A 88 16.85 -1.89 5.41
C LYS A 88 16.56 -0.68 6.29
N ALA A 89 16.79 0.54 5.80
CA ALA A 89 16.48 1.76 6.54
C ALA A 89 14.98 1.86 6.89
N LEU A 90 14.10 1.54 5.93
CA LEU A 90 12.66 1.53 6.16
C LEU A 90 12.26 0.45 7.19
N TRP A 91 12.76 -0.78 7.03
CA TRP A 91 12.54 -1.89 7.97
C TRP A 91 12.95 -1.51 9.39
N ASP A 92 14.17 -0.99 9.56
CA ASP A 92 14.71 -0.59 10.85
C ASP A 92 13.84 0.52 11.49
N SER A 93 13.46 1.53 10.71
CA SER A 93 12.59 2.61 11.19
C SER A 93 11.22 2.15 11.68
N ILE A 94 10.71 1.03 11.14
CA ILE A 94 9.39 0.48 11.51
C ILE A 94 9.51 -0.45 12.70
N TYR A 95 10.55 -1.28 12.74
CA TYR A 95 10.64 -2.38 13.69
C TYR A 95 11.54 -2.11 14.89
N ARG A 96 12.29 -0.99 14.93
CA ARG A 96 13.14 -0.61 16.08
C ARG A 96 12.43 -0.73 17.44
N PRO A 97 13.06 -1.30 18.49
CA PRO A 97 14.39 -1.94 18.53
C PRO A 97 14.36 -3.46 18.27
N PHE A 98 13.31 -3.97 17.63
CA PHE A 98 13.06 -5.39 17.41
C PHE A 98 13.31 -5.84 15.96
N GLU A 99 13.86 -4.98 15.11
CA GLU A 99 14.12 -5.21 13.68
C GLU A 99 14.95 -6.48 13.43
N THR A 100 16.01 -6.70 14.21
CA THR A 100 16.87 -7.89 14.11
C THR A 100 16.18 -9.12 14.64
N LYS A 101 15.48 -9.00 15.78
CA LYS A 101 14.76 -10.10 16.40
C LYS A 101 13.62 -10.61 15.50
N LEU A 102 12.88 -9.70 14.88
CA LEU A 102 11.82 -10.05 13.93
C LEU A 102 12.39 -10.71 12.68
N TYR A 103 13.50 -10.20 12.14
CA TYR A 103 14.17 -10.81 11.00
C TYR A 103 14.58 -12.27 11.30
N GLN A 104 15.24 -12.50 12.45
CA GLN A 104 15.65 -13.83 12.89
C GLN A 104 14.45 -14.77 13.08
N LYS A 105 13.38 -14.30 13.74
CA LYS A 105 12.16 -15.09 13.93
C LYS A 105 11.52 -15.54 12.61
N LEU A 106 11.56 -14.68 11.57
CA LEU A 106 11.08 -15.04 10.24
C LEU A 106 12.02 -16.05 9.56
N ALA A 107 13.34 -15.88 9.71
CA ALA A 107 14.35 -16.80 9.19
C ALA A 107 14.23 -18.21 9.80
N ASP A 108 13.86 -18.30 11.08
CA ASP A 108 13.64 -19.57 11.78
C ASP A 108 12.50 -20.39 11.15
N SER A 109 11.51 -19.72 10.55
CA SER A 109 10.42 -20.40 9.82
C SER A 109 10.86 -20.80 8.41
N HIS A 110 11.61 -19.92 7.72
CA HIS A 110 12.26 -20.20 6.45
C HIS A 110 13.35 -19.15 6.19
N PRO A 111 14.61 -19.54 5.85
CA PRO A 111 15.73 -18.61 5.75
C PRO A 111 15.52 -17.50 4.70
N ASP A 112 14.87 -17.81 3.57
CA ASP A 112 14.61 -16.82 2.51
C ASP A 112 13.40 -15.91 2.77
N LEU A 113 12.55 -16.23 3.76
CA LEU A 113 11.35 -15.44 4.03
C LEU A 113 11.67 -13.97 4.37
N PRO A 114 12.51 -13.66 5.36
CA PRO A 114 12.86 -12.28 5.64
C PRO A 114 13.71 -11.64 4.54
N VAL A 115 14.46 -12.42 3.75
CA VAL A 115 15.22 -11.91 2.59
C VAL A 115 14.26 -11.33 1.55
N HIS A 116 13.22 -12.07 1.16
CA HIS A 116 12.23 -11.58 0.20
C HIS A 116 11.39 -10.43 0.76
N ILE A 117 10.96 -10.51 2.03
CA ILE A 117 10.24 -9.41 2.67
C ILE A 117 11.10 -8.14 2.63
N LEU A 118 12.35 -8.22 3.07
CA LEU A 118 13.22 -7.05 3.16
C LEU A 118 13.56 -6.47 1.78
N HIS A 119 14.11 -7.28 0.88
CA HIS A 119 14.67 -6.78 -0.36
C HIS A 119 13.60 -6.57 -1.45
N SER A 120 12.68 -7.53 -1.62
CA SER A 120 11.65 -7.46 -2.66
C SER A 120 10.47 -6.58 -2.24
N HIS A 121 10.01 -6.67 -1.00
CA HIS A 121 8.87 -5.86 -0.54
C HIS A 121 9.31 -4.50 0.02
N TYR A 122 10.12 -4.46 1.09
CA TYR A 122 10.48 -3.18 1.70
C TYR A 122 11.41 -2.35 0.80
N GLY A 123 12.38 -2.97 0.15
CA GLY A 123 13.33 -2.28 -0.73
C GLY A 123 12.75 -1.94 -2.10
N ALA A 124 12.35 -2.94 -2.88
CA ALA A 124 11.96 -2.73 -4.27
C ALA A 124 10.55 -2.14 -4.44
N LEU A 125 9.59 -2.48 -3.57
CA LEU A 125 8.18 -2.13 -3.74
C LEU A 125 7.70 -0.99 -2.82
N LEU A 126 7.80 -1.15 -1.50
CA LEU A 126 7.23 -0.24 -0.50
C LEU A 126 8.04 1.04 -0.34
N SER A 127 9.35 1.00 -0.54
CA SER A 127 10.17 2.22 -0.58
C SER A 127 9.94 2.98 -1.89
N ASN A 128 9.92 4.31 -1.82
CA ASN A 128 9.83 5.14 -3.02
C ASN A 128 11.17 5.12 -3.79
N PRO A 129 11.16 5.11 -5.13
CA PRO A 129 12.38 5.23 -5.92
C PRO A 129 13.02 6.61 -5.73
N PRO A 130 14.35 6.68 -5.58
CA PRO A 130 15.03 7.96 -5.41
C PRO A 130 14.93 8.81 -6.68
N GLY A 131 14.76 10.13 -6.51
CA GLY A 131 14.80 11.09 -7.62
C GLY A 131 13.69 10.93 -8.64
N ARG A 132 12.56 10.33 -8.26
CA ARG A 132 11.39 10.17 -9.13
C ARG A 132 10.85 11.53 -9.57
N THR A 133 10.61 11.69 -10.87
CA THR A 133 10.06 12.92 -11.49
C THR A 133 8.66 12.75 -12.07
N THR A 134 8.12 11.52 -12.09
CA THR A 134 6.79 11.20 -12.63
C THR A 134 6.07 10.17 -11.75
N GLY A 135 4.75 10.13 -11.82
CA GLY A 135 3.92 9.28 -10.96
C GLY A 135 3.70 9.91 -9.60
N ALA A 136 3.37 9.09 -8.60
CA ALA A 136 3.15 9.52 -7.23
C ALA A 136 4.08 8.77 -6.26
N ASP A 137 4.41 9.43 -5.16
CA ASP A 137 5.03 8.79 -4.01
C ASP A 137 4.02 8.68 -2.88
N ILE A 138 4.13 7.61 -2.12
CA ILE A 138 3.36 7.43 -0.89
C ILE A 138 4.33 7.30 0.28
N GLY A 139 4.15 8.17 1.27
CA GLY A 139 4.98 8.23 2.47
C GLY A 139 4.78 7.03 3.41
N ARG A 140 5.60 6.99 4.46
CA ARG A 140 5.61 5.90 5.45
C ARG A 140 4.27 5.77 6.19
N VAL A 141 3.69 6.90 6.63
CA VAL A 141 2.40 6.94 7.35
C VAL A 141 1.28 6.41 6.47
N ALA A 142 1.08 7.01 5.30
CA ALA A 142 0.05 6.59 4.35
C ALA A 142 0.21 5.12 3.90
N THR A 143 1.45 4.66 3.69
CA THR A 143 1.71 3.23 3.39
C THR A 143 1.28 2.33 4.56
N SER A 144 1.46 2.77 5.81
CA SER A 144 1.03 2.02 7.00
C SER A 144 -0.50 1.97 7.10
N VAL A 145 -1.20 3.07 6.82
CA VAL A 145 -2.68 3.08 6.76
C VAL A 145 -3.19 2.12 5.68
N VAL A 146 -2.59 2.14 4.48
CA VAL A 146 -2.92 1.20 3.40
C VAL A 146 -2.68 -0.26 3.83
N ALA A 147 -1.57 -0.54 4.53
CA ALA A 147 -1.27 -1.86 5.04
C ALA A 147 -2.33 -2.35 6.05
N VAL A 148 -2.68 -1.51 7.04
CA VAL A 148 -3.72 -1.80 8.02
C VAL A 148 -5.06 -2.07 7.31
N ALA A 149 -5.45 -1.21 6.37
CA ALA A 149 -6.69 -1.38 5.61
C ALA A 149 -6.71 -2.69 4.80
N CYS A 150 -5.62 -3.00 4.09
CA CYS A 150 -5.53 -4.22 3.29
C CYS A 150 -5.59 -5.47 4.15
N LEU A 151 -4.86 -5.52 5.25
CA LEU A 151 -4.76 -6.69 6.12
C LEU A 151 -6.03 -6.89 6.95
N ARG A 152 -6.67 -5.80 7.40
CA ARG A 152 -7.95 -5.85 8.09
C ARG A 152 -9.04 -6.41 7.17
N ALA A 153 -9.12 -5.91 5.94
CA ALA A 153 -10.08 -6.41 4.94
C ALA A 153 -9.82 -7.87 4.51
N GLN A 154 -8.56 -8.33 4.56
CA GLN A 154 -8.23 -9.72 4.17
C GLN A 154 -8.69 -10.75 5.21
N THR A 155 -8.76 -10.37 6.49
CA THR A 155 -8.98 -11.27 7.64
C THR A 155 -7.90 -12.37 7.79
N GLY A 156 -7.90 -13.11 8.90
CA GLY A 156 -6.97 -14.23 9.14
C GLY A 156 -5.51 -13.85 9.44
N VAL A 157 -5.16 -12.56 9.41
CA VAL A 157 -3.78 -12.04 9.60
C VAL A 157 -3.70 -11.01 10.73
N GLY A 158 -4.42 -11.25 11.82
CA GLY A 158 -4.52 -10.35 12.99
C GLY A 158 -3.17 -9.88 13.55
N PRO A 159 -2.16 -10.76 13.74
CA PRO A 159 -0.83 -10.35 14.18
C PRO A 159 -0.17 -9.32 13.25
N GLN A 160 -0.37 -9.44 11.94
CA GLN A 160 0.17 -8.52 10.95
C GLN A 160 -0.56 -7.16 11.00
N VAL A 161 -1.89 -7.16 11.18
CA VAL A 161 -2.66 -5.92 11.40
C VAL A 161 -2.10 -5.16 12.61
N LEU A 162 -1.94 -5.83 13.75
CA LEU A 162 -1.38 -5.23 14.96
C LEU A 162 0.05 -4.72 14.72
N SER A 163 0.87 -5.49 14.01
CA SER A 163 2.24 -5.07 13.67
C SER A 163 2.27 -3.77 12.86
N HIS A 164 1.35 -3.57 11.91
CA HIS A 164 1.29 -2.34 11.12
C HIS A 164 0.67 -1.17 11.89
N VAL A 165 -0.28 -1.42 12.81
CA VAL A 165 -0.76 -0.40 13.75
C VAL A 165 0.39 0.11 14.62
N PHE A 166 1.21 -0.78 15.19
CA PHE A 166 2.39 -0.35 15.97
C PHE A 166 3.42 0.37 15.10
N GLY A 167 3.62 -0.06 13.85
CA GLY A 167 4.50 0.64 12.90
C GLY A 167 4.02 2.07 12.58
N LEU A 168 2.71 2.27 12.44
CA LEU A 168 2.08 3.57 12.28
C LEU A 168 2.32 4.47 13.50
N ARG A 169 2.08 3.96 14.71
CA ARG A 169 2.33 4.70 15.96
C ARG A 169 3.77 5.19 16.07
N LYS A 170 4.70 4.27 15.80
CA LYS A 170 6.14 4.55 15.83
C LYS A 170 6.60 5.54 14.77
N ALA A 171 5.78 5.83 13.74
CA ALA A 171 6.12 6.87 12.75
C ALA A 171 6.42 8.22 13.40
N LEU A 172 5.87 8.47 14.58
CA LEU A 172 5.89 9.80 15.18
C LEU A 172 6.86 9.90 16.35
N ASP A 173 7.44 8.78 16.78
CA ASP A 173 8.31 8.73 17.96
C ASP A 173 9.58 9.59 17.79
N ASP A 174 10.06 9.74 16.56
CA ASP A 174 11.24 10.56 16.23
C ASP A 174 10.89 11.94 15.65
N GLY A 175 9.60 12.28 15.56
CA GLY A 175 9.10 13.55 15.04
C GLY A 175 9.19 13.72 13.52
N THR A 176 9.72 12.74 12.78
CA THR A 176 9.95 12.86 11.32
C THR A 176 8.65 12.99 10.51
N TRP A 177 7.55 12.47 11.03
CA TRP A 177 6.26 12.39 10.32
C TRP A 177 5.11 13.11 11.05
N ASP A 178 5.44 14.09 11.89
CA ASP A 178 4.47 14.77 12.76
C ASP A 178 3.88 16.04 12.12
N ASP A 179 2.88 15.86 11.26
CA ASP A 179 2.13 16.94 10.58
C ASP A 179 0.72 17.17 11.18
N GLY A 180 0.46 16.69 12.40
CA GLY A 180 -0.84 16.80 13.07
C GLY A 180 -1.87 15.76 12.61
N GLU A 181 -2.11 15.63 11.29
CA GLU A 181 -3.01 14.60 10.75
C GLU A 181 -2.46 13.20 10.99
N SER A 182 -1.17 12.99 10.70
CA SER A 182 -0.47 11.74 10.98
C SER A 182 -0.49 11.41 12.47
N ARG A 183 -0.43 12.44 13.34
CA ARG A 183 -0.54 12.32 14.80
C ARG A 183 -1.88 11.80 15.25
N TRP A 184 -2.95 12.34 14.70
CA TRP A 184 -4.28 11.84 15.02
C TRP A 184 -4.47 10.39 14.52
N LEU A 185 -4.05 10.08 13.29
CA LEU A 185 -4.15 8.71 12.74
C LEU A 185 -3.38 7.67 13.56
N ALA A 186 -2.27 8.07 14.17
CA ALA A 186 -1.47 7.23 15.05
C ALA A 186 -2.03 7.11 16.48
N ALA A 187 -2.95 7.99 16.90
CA ALA A 187 -3.55 7.91 18.24
C ALA A 187 -4.48 6.68 18.38
N ASP A 188 -4.88 6.36 19.62
CA ASP A 188 -5.82 5.27 19.87
C ASP A 188 -7.15 5.49 19.13
N GLU A 189 -7.65 6.71 19.13
CA GLU A 189 -8.88 7.11 18.44
C GLU A 189 -8.73 6.98 16.91
N GLY A 190 -7.64 7.49 16.34
CA GLY A 190 -7.42 7.40 14.88
C GLY A 190 -7.21 5.97 14.41
N THR A 191 -6.46 5.16 15.17
CA THR A 191 -6.28 3.74 14.83
C THR A 191 -7.58 2.94 14.94
N ARG A 192 -8.44 3.24 15.92
CA ARG A 192 -9.79 2.67 15.99
C ARG A 192 -10.62 3.09 14.77
N TRP A 193 -10.62 4.39 14.45
CA TRP A 193 -11.36 4.92 13.30
C TRP A 193 -10.95 4.26 11.98
N ILE A 194 -9.65 4.03 11.76
CA ILE A 194 -9.16 3.32 10.56
C ILE A 194 -9.77 1.91 10.50
N LEU A 195 -9.75 1.16 11.61
CA LEU A 195 -10.24 -0.22 11.64
C LEU A 195 -11.75 -0.29 11.39
N GLU A 196 -12.53 0.57 12.06
CA GLU A 196 -13.99 0.64 11.93
C GLU A 196 -14.39 1.08 10.51
N SER A 197 -13.71 2.08 9.94
CA SER A 197 -13.95 2.52 8.56
C SER A 197 -13.72 1.40 7.55
N VAL A 198 -12.68 0.57 7.77
CA VAL A 198 -12.41 -0.57 6.88
C VAL A 198 -13.50 -1.63 7.01
N ASP A 199 -13.99 -1.89 8.22
CA ASP A 199 -15.08 -2.84 8.43
C ASP A 199 -16.38 -2.38 7.76
N GLU A 200 -16.72 -1.09 7.84
CA GLU A 200 -17.89 -0.50 7.17
C GLU A 200 -17.78 -0.57 5.63
N ILE A 201 -16.60 -0.27 5.08
CA ILE A 201 -16.34 -0.39 3.64
C ILE A 201 -16.45 -1.85 3.19
N VAL A 202 -15.88 -2.78 3.96
CA VAL A 202 -15.96 -4.23 3.66
C VAL A 202 -17.41 -4.71 3.70
N ALA A 203 -18.19 -4.29 4.68
CA ALA A 203 -19.62 -4.61 4.76
C ALA A 203 -20.37 -4.08 3.53
N SER A 204 -20.19 -2.79 3.21
CA SER A 204 -20.85 -2.13 2.08
C SER A 204 -20.51 -2.77 0.72
N ILE A 205 -19.26 -3.20 0.52
CA ILE A 205 -18.84 -3.89 -0.71
C ILE A 205 -19.34 -5.36 -0.70
N GLY A 206 -19.28 -6.02 0.45
CA GLY A 206 -19.63 -7.44 0.61
C GLY A 206 -21.12 -7.74 0.42
N GLU A 207 -21.99 -6.77 0.70
CA GLU A 207 -23.43 -6.86 0.39
C GLU A 207 -23.70 -6.96 -1.14
N GLY A 208 -22.72 -6.65 -1.99
CA GLY A 208 -22.80 -6.72 -3.45
C GLY A 208 -22.26 -7.99 -4.13
N GLY A 209 -21.64 -8.94 -3.40
CA GLY A 209 -21.14 -10.21 -3.98
C GLY A 209 -19.91 -10.82 -3.29
N SER A 210 -19.79 -12.15 -3.35
CA SER A 210 -18.83 -12.95 -2.57
C SER A 210 -17.35 -12.71 -2.92
N ASN A 211 -16.49 -12.76 -1.89
CA ASN A 211 -15.01 -12.72 -1.94
C ASN A 211 -14.31 -13.84 -2.74
N PHE A 212 -15.07 -14.76 -3.33
CA PHE A 212 -14.58 -15.82 -4.20
C PHE A 212 -14.94 -15.49 -5.64
N ALA A 213 -13.92 -15.34 -6.49
CA ALA A 213 -14.14 -15.36 -7.93
C ALA A 213 -14.82 -16.69 -8.28
N PRO A 214 -15.98 -16.71 -8.97
CA PRO A 214 -16.49 -17.95 -9.53
C PRO A 214 -15.42 -18.47 -10.49
N GLY A 215 -14.93 -19.69 -10.25
CA GLY A 215 -13.93 -20.32 -11.11
C GLY A 215 -14.43 -20.31 -12.55
N SER A 216 -13.66 -19.70 -13.47
CA SER A 216 -13.94 -19.82 -14.89
C SER A 216 -13.82 -21.29 -15.26
N LYS A 217 -14.87 -21.86 -15.86
CA LYS A 217 -14.77 -23.16 -16.52
C LYS A 217 -13.77 -22.99 -17.67
N LEU A 218 -12.57 -23.56 -17.49
CA LEU A 218 -11.66 -23.87 -18.59
C LEU A 218 -12.26 -25.02 -19.40
#